data_AF-A2DR19-F1
#
_entry.id   AF-A2DR19-F1
#
_cell.length_a   1.000
_cell.length_b   1.000
_cell.length_c   1.000
_cell.angle_alpha   90.00
_cell.angle_beta   90.00
_cell.angle_gamma   90.00
#
_symmetry.space_group_name_H-M   'P 1'
#
loop_
_entity.id
_entity.type
_entity.pdbx_description
1 polymer ?
#
loop_
_entity_poly.entity_id
_entity_poly.type
_entity_poly.pdbx_seq_one_letter_code
_entity_poly.pdbx_strand_id
1 'polypeptide(L)'
;MDESSYSSSDLRVSDLESHYEFDEEPDFDYEDDSLHRHFVEKMQNLDSEIKQLKLNIRHLEHDKEDTNLDLKTEYREICDEIDRITLKKKQKDQEYEFLKQQQEKQYKNEEETLRTQYNDNMQNLKATINANKAKTYELKQATSDTKIKYQEKINKLNLAIADLDEKAISYRDEESRLTEKRGALLNQQKQLKALLEKAIEENHQLEETHRKASRKHERIANEVKELEYSAAYF
;
A
#
# COMPACT_ATOMS: atom_id res chain seq x y z
N MET A 1 -10.67 -24.43 -16.25
CA MET A 1 -11.05 -23.04 -16.49
C MET A 1 -9.77 -22.26 -16.61
N ASP A 2 -9.51 -21.65 -17.76
CA ASP A 2 -8.33 -20.83 -18.03
C ASP A 2 -8.56 -19.43 -17.47
N GLU A 3 -7.84 -19.09 -16.40
CA GLU A 3 -7.79 -17.73 -15.85
C GLU A 3 -6.55 -17.02 -16.39
N SER A 4 -6.68 -16.44 -17.58
CA SER A 4 -5.66 -15.57 -18.15
C SER A 4 -6.31 -14.28 -18.63
N SER A 5 -6.49 -13.31 -17.72
CA SER A 5 -6.74 -11.88 -18.04
C SER A 5 -6.73 -11.01 -16.78
N TYR A 6 -5.56 -10.82 -16.16
CA TYR A 6 -5.29 -9.63 -15.36
C TYR A 6 -4.00 -9.00 -15.89
N SER A 7 -4.17 -8.19 -16.95
CA SER A 7 -3.17 -7.24 -17.41
C SER A 7 -3.04 -6.13 -16.37
N SER A 8 -2.22 -6.39 -15.35
CA SER A 8 -1.76 -5.37 -14.41
C SER A 8 -0.77 -4.48 -15.15
N SER A 9 -1.26 -3.33 -15.62
CA SER A 9 -0.43 -2.22 -16.05
C SER A 9 0.42 -1.76 -14.85
N ASP A 10 1.62 -2.32 -14.78
CA ASP A 10 2.67 -2.02 -13.84
C ASP A 10 3.17 -0.60 -14.16
N LEU A 11 2.54 0.43 -13.59
CA LEU A 11 3.05 1.79 -13.61
C LEU A 11 4.36 1.77 -12.82
N ARG A 12 5.49 1.66 -13.52
CA ARG A 12 6.80 1.60 -12.89
C ARG A 12 7.22 3.02 -12.52
N VAL A 13 7.87 3.15 -11.38
CA VAL A 13 8.44 4.42 -10.89
C VAL A 13 9.41 5.05 -11.92
N SER A 14 9.91 4.28 -12.88
CA SER A 14 10.68 4.74 -14.04
C SER A 14 9.89 5.62 -15.02
N ASP A 15 8.56 5.45 -15.11
CA ASP A 15 7.70 6.26 -15.99
C ASP A 15 7.41 7.64 -15.38
N LEU A 16 7.72 7.84 -14.09
CA LEU A 16 7.58 9.12 -13.39
C LEU A 16 8.86 9.99 -13.48
N GLU A 17 9.99 9.40 -13.85
CA GLU A 17 11.31 10.04 -13.81
C GLU A 17 11.62 10.85 -15.09
N SER A 18 10.75 10.78 -16.11
CA SER A 18 10.91 11.47 -17.40
C SER A 18 10.03 12.71 -17.59
N HIS A 19 9.36 13.22 -16.54
CA HIS A 19 8.47 14.38 -16.64
C HIS A 19 8.99 15.66 -15.96
N TYR A 20 10.26 15.69 -15.58
CA TYR A 20 10.95 16.88 -15.12
C TYR A 20 12.12 17.21 -16.06
N GLU A 21 11.82 17.51 -17.33
CA GLU A 21 12.74 18.26 -18.18
C GLU A 21 12.71 19.72 -17.69
N PHE A 22 13.69 20.07 -16.84
CA PHE A 22 13.91 21.40 -16.26
C PHE A 22 14.86 22.23 -17.15
N ASP A 23 14.70 22.14 -18.48
CA ASP A 23 15.62 22.78 -19.46
C ASP A 23 15.14 24.18 -19.91
N GLU A 24 14.10 24.74 -19.31
CA GLU A 24 13.81 26.18 -19.43
C GLU A 24 14.43 26.91 -18.23
N GLU A 25 15.66 27.39 -18.41
CA GLU A 25 16.19 28.46 -17.57
C GLU A 25 15.15 29.61 -17.60
N PRO A 26 14.69 30.12 -16.43
CA PRO A 26 13.76 31.24 -16.42
C PRO A 26 14.44 32.44 -17.07
N ASP A 27 13.79 33.00 -18.10
CA ASP A 27 14.19 34.29 -18.67
C ASP A 27 13.92 35.36 -17.60
N PHE A 28 14.93 35.63 -16.78
CA PHE A 28 14.87 36.68 -15.78
C PHE A 28 15.00 38.03 -16.49
N ASP A 29 13.87 38.54 -16.98
CA ASP A 29 13.74 39.93 -17.37
C ASP A 29 13.98 40.78 -16.12
N TYR A 30 15.22 41.25 -15.93
CA TYR A 30 15.56 42.28 -14.94
C TYR A 30 14.99 43.62 -15.41
N GLU A 31 13.66 43.70 -15.52
CA GLU A 31 12.95 44.95 -15.75
C GLU A 31 12.92 45.77 -14.46
N ASP A 32 14.05 46.41 -14.11
CA ASP A 32 14.00 47.71 -13.41
C ASP A 32 15.29 48.56 -13.54
N ASP A 33 15.82 48.69 -14.76
CA ASP A 33 16.84 49.72 -15.06
C ASP A 33 16.26 51.15 -15.09
N SER A 34 14.97 51.32 -14.78
CA SER A 34 14.24 52.59 -14.92
C SER A 34 14.80 53.69 -14.01
N LEU A 35 15.23 53.33 -12.80
CA LEU A 35 15.79 54.24 -11.82
C LEU A 35 17.22 54.67 -12.20
N HIS A 36 18.04 53.73 -12.70
CA HIS A 36 19.40 54.00 -13.15
C HIS A 36 19.41 54.96 -14.34
N ARG A 37 18.55 54.70 -15.33
CA ARG A 37 18.41 55.53 -16.53
C ARG A 37 18.00 56.96 -16.19
N HIS A 38 17.05 57.13 -15.26
CA HIS A 38 16.58 58.45 -14.83
C HIS A 38 17.64 59.27 -14.06
N PHE A 39 18.46 58.62 -13.22
CA PHE A 39 19.56 59.29 -12.53
C PHE A 39 20.70 59.67 -13.46
N VAL A 40 21.06 58.79 -14.40
CA VAL A 40 22.07 59.06 -15.42
C VAL A 40 21.68 60.27 -16.29
N GLU A 41 20.41 60.37 -16.71
CA GLU A 41 19.90 61.51 -17.47
C GLU A 41 19.97 62.83 -16.69
N LYS A 42 19.58 62.84 -15.40
CA LYS A 42 19.69 64.05 -14.55
C LYS A 42 21.14 64.48 -14.35
N MET A 43 22.05 63.53 -14.23
CA MET A 43 23.49 63.80 -14.09
C MET A 43 24.10 64.37 -15.36
N GLN A 44 23.70 63.85 -16.53
CA GLN A 44 24.12 64.38 -17.83
C GLN A 44 23.62 65.81 -18.07
N ASN A 45 22.42 66.14 -17.60
CA ASN A 45 21.88 67.49 -17.69
C ASN A 45 22.70 68.49 -16.86
N LEU A 46 23.06 68.15 -15.61
CA LEU A 46 23.91 69.00 -14.77
C LEU A 46 25.32 69.16 -15.36
N ASP A 47 25.90 68.11 -15.96
CA ASP A 47 27.20 68.20 -16.64
C ASP A 47 27.16 69.07 -17.89
N SER A 48 26.05 69.04 -18.63
CA SER A 48 25.83 69.90 -19.79
C SER A 48 25.71 71.36 -19.37
N GLU A 49 25.02 71.64 -18.27
CA GLU A 49 24.86 72.97 -17.68
C GLU A 49 26.22 73.53 -17.20
N ILE A 50 27.04 72.73 -16.50
CA ILE A 50 28.41 73.11 -16.10
C ILE A 50 29.27 73.42 -17.33
N LYS A 51 29.20 72.61 -18.39
CA LYS A 51 29.97 72.83 -19.62
C LYS A 51 29.58 74.14 -20.30
N GLN A 52 28.28 74.45 -20.35
CA GLN A 52 27.74 75.68 -20.90
C GLN A 52 28.26 76.90 -20.12
N LEU A 53 28.19 76.86 -18.79
CA LEU A 53 28.67 77.94 -17.91
C LEU A 53 30.20 78.12 -18.02
N LYS A 54 30.97 77.04 -18.12
CA LYS A 54 32.42 77.10 -18.41
C LYS A 54 32.75 77.68 -19.78
N LEU A 55 31.85 77.58 -20.75
CA LEU A 55 31.98 78.21 -22.07
C LEU A 55 31.70 79.72 -21.97
N ASN A 56 30.67 80.11 -21.24
CA ASN A 56 30.34 81.51 -20.97
C ASN A 56 31.50 82.23 -20.25
N ILE A 57 32.14 81.57 -19.29
CA ILE A 57 33.37 82.07 -18.63
C ILE A 57 34.47 82.37 -19.65
N ARG A 58 34.73 81.46 -20.59
CA ARG A 58 35.77 81.65 -21.62
C ARG A 58 35.45 82.82 -22.56
N HIS A 59 34.18 83.05 -22.86
CA HIS A 59 33.76 84.22 -23.63
C HIS A 59 33.97 85.52 -22.85
N LEU A 60 33.56 85.56 -21.58
CA LEU A 60 33.78 86.72 -20.69
C LEU A 60 35.27 87.01 -20.43
N GLU A 61 36.13 86.00 -20.45
CA GLU A 61 37.59 86.17 -20.36
C GLU A 61 38.22 86.76 -21.63
N HIS A 62 37.60 86.52 -22.79
CA HIS A 62 38.06 87.04 -24.08
C HIS A 62 37.67 88.51 -24.29
N ASP A 63 36.63 89.01 -23.61
CA ASP A 63 36.16 90.41 -23.68
C ASP A 63 36.93 91.38 -22.75
N LYS A 64 38.06 90.95 -22.17
CA LYS A 64 38.86 91.69 -21.18
C LYS A 64 39.71 92.87 -21.71
N GLU A 65 39.60 93.25 -22.98
CA GLU A 65 40.41 94.36 -23.52
C GLU A 65 39.93 95.77 -23.14
N ASP A 66 38.72 95.97 -22.58
CA ASP A 66 38.32 97.26 -22.02
C ASP A 66 37.60 97.10 -20.66
N THR A 67 38.04 97.87 -19.68
CA THR A 67 37.62 97.81 -18.26
C THR A 67 36.11 97.91 -18.05
N ASN A 68 35.52 97.00 -17.26
CA ASN A 68 34.38 97.34 -16.41
C ASN A 68 34.26 96.43 -15.19
N LEU A 69 33.97 97.01 -14.02
CA LEU A 69 33.84 96.32 -12.74
C LEU A 69 32.70 95.28 -12.76
N ASP A 70 31.69 95.46 -13.61
CA ASP A 70 30.52 94.58 -13.80
C ASP A 70 30.89 93.18 -14.31
N LEU A 71 31.81 93.09 -15.28
CA LEU A 71 32.24 91.79 -15.85
C LEU A 71 32.93 90.91 -14.79
N LYS A 72 33.58 91.52 -13.79
CA LYS A 72 34.16 90.77 -12.66
C LYS A 72 33.09 90.25 -11.70
N THR A 73 31.97 90.96 -11.58
CA THR A 73 30.83 90.56 -10.75
C THR A 73 30.09 89.40 -11.42
N GLU A 74 29.75 89.52 -12.71
CA GLU A 74 29.12 88.44 -13.50
C GLU A 74 30.01 87.19 -13.57
N TYR A 75 31.33 87.37 -13.73
CA TYR A 75 32.28 86.25 -13.68
C TYR A 75 32.23 85.52 -12.34
N ARG A 76 32.17 86.27 -11.22
CA ARG A 76 32.10 85.66 -9.88
C ARG A 76 30.77 84.94 -9.68
N GLU A 77 29.66 85.53 -10.14
CA GLU A 77 28.34 84.89 -10.09
C GLU A 77 28.30 83.57 -10.86
N ILE A 78 28.91 83.49 -12.05
CA ILE A 78 28.99 82.24 -12.83
C ILE A 78 29.90 81.21 -12.16
N CYS A 79 31.03 81.63 -11.57
CA CYS A 79 31.87 80.73 -10.78
C CYS A 79 31.12 80.16 -9.57
N ASP A 80 30.40 81.01 -8.84
CA ASP A 80 29.60 80.61 -7.69
C ASP A 80 28.46 79.66 -8.09
N GLU A 81 27.86 79.86 -9.28
CA GLU A 81 26.84 78.97 -9.84
C GLU A 81 27.42 77.60 -10.24
N ILE A 82 28.60 77.57 -10.85
CA ILE A 82 29.32 76.31 -11.14
C ILE A 82 29.63 75.55 -9.84
N ASP A 83 30.10 76.24 -8.80
CA ASP A 83 30.39 75.62 -7.52
C ASP A 83 29.12 75.08 -6.85
N ARG A 84 28.01 75.82 -6.93
CA ARG A 84 26.69 75.38 -6.45
C ARG A 84 26.18 74.14 -7.18
N ILE A 85 26.28 74.11 -8.51
CA ILE A 85 25.87 72.96 -9.33
C ILE A 85 26.78 71.75 -9.05
N THR A 86 28.08 71.97 -8.91
CA THR A 86 29.06 70.93 -8.56
C THR A 86 28.76 70.32 -7.19
N LEU A 87 28.41 71.15 -6.20
CA LEU A 87 27.98 70.69 -4.89
C LEU A 87 26.70 69.85 -4.97
N LYS A 88 25.71 70.31 -5.74
CA LYS A 88 24.44 69.60 -5.95
C LYS A 88 24.65 68.25 -6.66
N LYS A 89 25.55 68.19 -7.65
CA LYS A 89 25.95 66.95 -8.31
C LYS A 89 26.54 65.96 -7.30
N LYS A 90 27.48 66.42 -6.48
CA LYS A 90 28.12 65.60 -5.45
C LYS A 90 27.12 65.06 -4.42
N GLN A 91 26.13 65.85 -4.02
CA GLN A 91 25.05 65.39 -3.14
C GLN A 91 24.19 64.30 -3.81
N LYS A 92 23.91 64.43 -5.10
CA LYS A 92 23.16 63.43 -5.87
C LYS A 92 23.93 62.13 -6.12
N ASP A 93 25.24 62.21 -6.34
CA ASP A 93 26.12 61.04 -6.41
C ASP A 93 26.11 60.25 -5.09
N GLN A 94 26.16 60.95 -3.96
CA GLN A 94 26.09 60.33 -2.64
C GLN A 94 24.72 59.68 -2.36
N GLU A 95 23.63 60.33 -2.76
CA GLU A 95 22.27 59.77 -2.65
C GLU A 95 22.11 58.50 -3.50
N TYR A 96 22.65 58.50 -4.71
CA TYR A 96 22.62 57.34 -5.60
C TYR A 96 23.40 56.14 -5.05
N GLU A 97 24.64 56.35 -4.60
CA GLU A 97 25.45 55.27 -3.99
C GLU A 97 24.80 54.70 -2.73
N PHE A 98 24.17 55.57 -1.92
CA PHE A 98 23.40 55.12 -0.75
C PHE A 98 22.21 54.22 -1.14
N LEU A 99 21.41 54.63 -2.14
CA LEU A 99 20.28 53.85 -2.63
C LEU A 99 20.73 52.51 -3.24
N LYS A 100 21.81 52.53 -4.02
CA LYS A 100 22.43 51.33 -4.59
C LYS A 100 22.84 50.33 -3.50
N GLN A 101 23.50 50.80 -2.45
CA GLN A 101 23.91 49.96 -1.32
C GLN A 101 22.71 49.39 -0.54
N GLN A 102 21.63 50.16 -0.38
CA GLN A 102 20.40 49.64 0.24
C GLN A 102 19.76 48.53 -0.60
N GLN A 103 19.68 48.72 -1.92
CA GLN A 103 19.09 47.76 -2.84
C GLN A 103 19.91 46.47 -2.92
N GLU A 104 21.25 46.56 -3.02
CA GLU A 104 22.14 45.40 -2.95
C GLU A 104 22.00 44.63 -1.63
N LYS A 105 21.80 45.35 -0.51
CA LYS A 105 21.57 44.72 0.79
C LYS A 105 20.21 44.01 0.84
N GLN A 106 19.18 44.60 0.24
CA GLN A 106 17.87 43.98 0.15
C GLN A 106 17.91 42.70 -0.70
N TYR A 107 18.53 42.74 -1.88
CA TYR A 107 18.69 41.55 -2.73
C TYR A 107 19.45 40.42 -2.03
N LYS A 108 20.55 40.74 -1.33
CA LYS A 108 21.30 39.73 -0.56
C LYS A 108 20.45 39.09 0.52
N ASN A 109 19.62 39.88 1.22
CA ASN A 109 18.72 39.36 2.24
C ASN A 109 17.61 38.48 1.64
N GLU A 110 17.04 38.88 0.51
CA GLU A 110 16.02 38.09 -0.21
C GLU A 110 16.61 36.77 -0.74
N GLU A 111 17.81 36.82 -1.32
CA GLU A 111 18.54 35.63 -1.78
C GLU A 111 18.82 34.66 -0.62
N GLU A 112 19.29 35.17 0.52
CA GLU A 112 19.58 34.34 1.69
C GLU A 112 18.29 33.77 2.31
N THR A 113 17.19 34.52 2.28
CA THR A 113 15.86 34.06 2.70
C THR A 113 15.36 32.93 1.80
N LEU A 114 15.44 33.11 0.47
CA LEU A 114 15.04 32.11 -0.52
C LEU A 114 15.91 30.86 -0.42
N ARG A 115 17.23 31.02 -0.25
CA ARG A 115 18.15 29.91 -0.06
C ARG A 115 17.82 29.10 1.21
N THR A 116 17.47 29.78 2.30
CA THR A 116 17.06 29.13 3.54
C THR A 116 15.75 28.36 3.37
N GLN A 117 14.73 28.99 2.79
CA GLN A 117 13.45 28.34 2.49
C GLN A 117 13.60 27.11 1.59
N TYR A 118 14.43 27.21 0.55
CA TYR A 118 14.73 26.08 -0.33
C TYR A 118 15.37 24.91 0.43
N ASN A 119 16.36 25.19 1.27
CA ASN A 119 17.03 24.17 2.07
C ASN A 119 16.07 23.50 3.06
N ASP A 120 15.22 24.28 3.73
CA ASP A 120 14.20 23.78 4.66
C ASP A 120 13.20 22.88 3.91
N ASN A 121 12.75 23.31 2.73
CA ASN A 121 11.85 22.52 1.88
C ASN A 121 12.50 21.20 1.44
N MET A 122 13.77 21.23 1.06
CA MET A 122 14.52 20.01 0.67
C MET A 122 14.69 19.04 1.85
N GLN A 123 14.97 19.54 3.05
CA GLN A 123 15.05 18.71 4.26
C GLN A 123 13.70 18.08 4.61
N ASN A 124 12.63 18.86 4.54
CA ASN A 124 11.25 18.39 4.77
C ASN A 124 10.84 17.33 3.73
N LEU A 125 11.17 17.52 2.46
CA LEU A 125 10.91 16.55 1.41
C LEU A 125 11.66 15.24 1.68
N LYS A 126 12.95 15.31 2.04
CA LYS A 126 13.76 14.15 2.38
C LYS A 126 13.21 13.39 3.60
N ALA A 127 12.78 14.11 4.63
CA ALA A 127 12.15 13.52 5.80
C ALA A 127 10.84 12.80 5.43
N THR A 128 10.02 13.42 4.59
CA THR A 128 8.74 12.86 4.10
C THR A 128 8.97 11.59 3.28
N ILE A 129 9.95 11.60 2.38
CA ILE A 129 10.33 10.42 1.58
C ILE A 129 10.76 9.26 2.50
N ASN A 130 11.59 9.54 3.51
CA ASN A 130 12.04 8.51 4.44
C ASN A 130 10.89 7.93 5.28
N ALA A 131 9.97 8.79 5.74
CA ALA A 131 8.77 8.36 6.45
C ALA A 131 7.86 7.45 5.59
N ASN A 132 7.68 7.79 4.31
CA ASN A 132 6.88 6.98 3.38
C ASN A 132 7.55 5.65 3.04
N LYS A 133 8.88 5.63 2.90
CA LYS A 133 9.64 4.38 2.75
C LYS A 133 9.44 3.46 3.96
N ALA A 134 9.55 3.99 5.18
CA ALA A 134 9.33 3.22 6.40
C ALA A 134 7.91 2.62 6.46
N LYS A 135 6.87 3.43 6.22
CA LYS A 135 5.47 2.95 6.15
C LYS A 135 5.28 1.84 5.13
N THR A 136 5.95 1.94 3.97
CA THR A 136 5.87 0.92 2.91
C THR A 136 6.51 -0.40 3.36
N TYR A 137 7.64 -0.36 4.07
CA TYR A 137 8.25 -1.56 4.64
C TYR A 137 7.36 -2.21 5.71
N GLU A 138 6.78 -1.42 6.60
CA GLU A 138 5.84 -1.90 7.63
C GLU A 138 4.60 -2.57 7.00
N LEU A 139 4.02 -1.95 5.95
CA LEU A 139 2.90 -2.53 5.21
C LEU A 139 3.27 -3.86 4.53
N LYS A 140 4.46 -3.94 3.91
CA LYS A 140 4.95 -5.18 3.30
C LYS A 140 5.13 -6.28 4.35
N GLN A 141 5.67 -5.95 5.52
CA GLN A 141 5.85 -6.91 6.61
C GLN A 141 4.51 -7.40 7.15
N ALA A 142 3.55 -6.51 7.42
CA ALA A 142 2.21 -6.89 7.88
C ALA A 142 1.48 -7.79 6.87
N THR A 143 1.65 -7.53 5.57
CA THR A 143 1.08 -8.38 4.50
C THR A 143 1.75 -9.76 4.46
N SER A 144 3.06 -9.84 4.69
CA SER A 144 3.78 -11.10 4.81
C SER A 144 3.32 -11.92 6.03
N ASP A 145 3.21 -11.28 7.20
CA ASP A 145 2.80 -11.94 8.44
C ASP A 145 1.36 -12.48 8.36
N THR A 146 0.46 -11.74 7.71
CA THR A 146 -0.91 -12.22 7.46
C THR A 146 -0.93 -13.41 6.51
N LYS A 147 -0.12 -13.40 5.44
CA LYS A 147 0.03 -14.56 4.54
C LYS A 147 0.53 -15.80 5.27
N ILE A 148 1.54 -15.65 6.14
CA ILE A 148 2.07 -16.76 6.96
C ILE A 148 0.97 -17.34 7.85
N LYS A 149 0.21 -16.48 8.56
CA LYS A 149 -0.90 -16.91 9.42
C LYS A 149 -1.99 -17.68 8.67
N TYR A 150 -2.33 -17.26 7.44
CA TYR A 150 -3.30 -17.99 6.63
C TYR A 150 -2.75 -19.35 6.17
N GLN A 151 -1.47 -19.41 5.77
CA GLN A 151 -0.83 -20.67 5.39
C GLN A 151 -0.80 -21.67 6.56
N GLU A 152 -0.52 -21.22 7.78
CA GLU A 152 -0.56 -22.08 8.97
C GLU A 152 -1.97 -22.65 9.23
N LYS A 153 -3.02 -21.84 9.04
CA LYS A 153 -4.41 -22.31 9.15
C LYS A 153 -4.73 -23.37 8.11
N ILE A 154 -4.32 -23.16 6.86
CA ILE A 154 -4.48 -24.12 5.77
C ILE A 154 -3.78 -25.43 6.12
N ASN A 155 -2.53 -25.38 6.59
CA ASN A 155 -1.77 -26.57 6.97
C ASN A 155 -2.46 -27.35 8.11
N LYS A 156 -3.01 -26.66 9.12
CA LYS A 156 -3.78 -27.30 10.20
C LYS A 156 -5.05 -27.98 9.70
N LEU A 157 -5.77 -27.35 8.77
CA LEU A 157 -6.96 -27.94 8.15
C LEU A 157 -6.60 -29.19 7.33
N ASN A 158 -5.51 -29.15 6.56
CA ASN A 158 -5.06 -30.30 5.78
C ASN A 158 -4.68 -31.49 6.67
N LEU A 159 -4.03 -31.24 7.82
CA LEU A 159 -3.75 -32.29 8.81
C LEU A 159 -5.05 -32.88 9.39
N ALA A 160 -6.01 -32.04 9.74
CA ALA A 160 -7.31 -32.51 10.25
C ALA A 160 -8.10 -33.31 9.21
N ILE A 161 -8.00 -32.97 7.93
CA ILE A 161 -8.60 -33.74 6.82
C ILE A 161 -7.93 -35.11 6.72
N ALA A 162 -6.60 -35.18 6.74
CA ALA A 162 -5.87 -36.45 6.70
C ALA A 162 -6.25 -37.37 7.88
N ASP A 163 -6.36 -36.83 9.10
CA ASP A 163 -6.79 -37.58 10.28
C ASP A 163 -8.24 -38.12 10.14
N LEU A 164 -9.14 -37.35 9.51
CA LEU A 164 -10.52 -37.78 9.26
C LEU A 164 -10.60 -38.84 8.18
N ASP A 165 -9.79 -38.73 7.13
CA ASP A 165 -9.71 -39.73 6.06
C ASP A 165 -9.22 -41.08 6.61
N GLU A 166 -8.20 -41.08 7.48
CA GLU A 166 -7.72 -42.30 8.14
C GLU A 166 -8.81 -42.95 9.01
N LYS A 167 -9.55 -42.16 9.79
CA LYS A 167 -10.70 -42.66 10.57
C LYS A 167 -11.80 -43.21 9.68
N ALA A 168 -12.09 -42.55 8.55
CA ALA A 168 -13.10 -43.01 7.60
C ALA A 168 -12.72 -44.32 6.92
N ILE A 169 -11.43 -44.58 6.69
CA ILE A 169 -10.93 -45.89 6.23
C ILE A 169 -11.15 -46.93 7.33
N SER A 170 -10.73 -46.64 8.56
CA SER A 170 -10.90 -47.56 9.69
C SER A 170 -12.37 -47.95 9.95
N TYR A 171 -13.30 -46.99 9.85
CA TYR A 171 -14.73 -47.28 9.99
C TYR A 171 -15.28 -48.13 8.84
N ARG A 172 -14.79 -47.93 7.61
CA ARG A 172 -15.17 -48.78 6.47
C ARG A 172 -14.68 -50.23 6.63
N ASP A 173 -13.46 -50.41 7.12
CA ASP A 173 -12.92 -51.74 7.39
C ASP A 173 -13.72 -52.47 8.48
N GLU A 174 -14.08 -51.77 9.56
CA GLU A 174 -14.91 -52.35 10.62
C GLU A 174 -16.35 -52.63 10.13
N GLU A 175 -16.94 -51.75 9.31
CA GLU A 175 -18.24 -51.99 8.67
C GLU A 175 -18.23 -53.26 7.80
N SER A 176 -17.18 -53.43 6.99
CA SER A 176 -16.98 -54.64 6.18
C SER A 176 -16.92 -55.90 7.05
N ARG A 177 -16.10 -55.87 8.10
CA ARG A 177 -15.97 -56.97 9.07
C ARG A 177 -17.28 -57.30 9.78
N LEU A 178 -18.06 -56.29 10.17
CA LEU A 178 -19.37 -56.50 10.79
C LEU A 178 -20.38 -57.10 9.80
N THR A 179 -20.31 -56.69 8.54
CA THR A 179 -21.15 -57.21 7.46
C THR A 179 -20.87 -58.69 7.21
N GLU A 180 -19.60 -59.10 7.18
CA GLU A 180 -19.20 -60.51 7.08
C GLU A 180 -19.71 -61.34 8.28
N LYS A 181 -19.52 -60.83 9.51
CA LYS A 181 -20.04 -61.49 10.71
C LYS A 181 -21.56 -61.66 10.67
N ARG A 182 -22.28 -60.63 10.22
CA ARG A 182 -23.74 -60.69 10.03
C ARG A 182 -24.12 -61.77 9.02
N GLY A 183 -23.41 -61.86 7.90
CA GLY A 183 -23.61 -62.91 6.90
C GLY A 183 -23.42 -64.32 7.47
N ALA A 184 -22.35 -64.53 8.24
CA ALA A 184 -22.08 -65.80 8.91
C ALA A 184 -23.19 -66.17 9.92
N LEU A 185 -23.64 -65.22 10.74
CA LEU A 185 -24.72 -65.42 11.70
C LEU A 185 -26.06 -65.76 11.02
N LEU A 186 -26.39 -65.10 9.91
CA LEU A 186 -27.59 -65.42 9.14
C LEU A 186 -27.54 -66.85 8.57
N ASN A 187 -26.37 -67.30 8.13
CA ASN A 187 -26.20 -68.68 7.66
C ASN A 187 -26.36 -69.69 8.82
N GLN A 188 -25.75 -69.43 9.98
CA GLN A 188 -25.92 -70.26 11.18
C GLN A 188 -27.39 -70.32 11.61
N GLN A 189 -28.10 -69.18 11.61
CA GLN A 189 -29.53 -69.13 11.92
C GLN A 189 -30.35 -69.99 10.95
N LYS A 190 -30.03 -69.95 9.65
CA LYS A 190 -30.69 -70.80 8.64
C LYS A 190 -30.45 -72.28 8.90
N GLN A 191 -29.21 -72.66 9.21
CA GLN A 191 -28.85 -74.05 9.55
C GLN A 191 -29.58 -74.54 10.81
N LEU A 192 -29.60 -73.72 11.87
CA LEU A 192 -30.31 -74.05 13.11
C LEU A 192 -31.82 -74.20 12.89
N LYS A 193 -32.41 -73.34 12.05
CA LYS A 193 -33.84 -73.46 11.70
C LYS A 193 -34.14 -74.78 10.99
N ALA A 194 -33.29 -75.18 10.04
CA ALA A 194 -33.44 -76.47 9.34
C ALA A 194 -33.28 -77.67 10.30
N LEU A 195 -32.31 -77.61 11.22
CA LEU A 195 -32.15 -78.64 12.25
C LEU A 195 -33.36 -78.73 13.19
N LEU A 196 -33.93 -77.59 13.57
CA LEU A 196 -35.12 -77.52 14.41
C LEU A 196 -36.34 -78.13 13.70
N GLU A 197 -36.57 -77.78 12.43
CA GLU A 197 -37.63 -78.36 11.61
C GLU A 197 -37.49 -79.89 11.52
N LYS A 198 -36.27 -80.39 11.29
CA LYS A 198 -35.99 -81.83 11.28
C LYS A 198 -36.28 -82.50 12.63
N ALA A 199 -35.87 -81.88 13.74
CA ALA A 199 -36.12 -82.41 15.08
C ALA A 199 -37.61 -82.46 15.42
N ILE A 200 -38.39 -81.48 14.98
CA ILE A 200 -39.86 -81.46 15.11
C ILE A 200 -40.47 -82.62 14.32
N GLU A 201 -40.03 -82.85 13.08
CA GLU A 201 -40.51 -83.96 12.26
C GLU A 201 -40.18 -85.33 12.88
N GLU A 202 -38.94 -85.53 13.34
CA GLU A 202 -38.52 -86.76 14.04
C GLU A 202 -39.34 -86.98 15.32
N ASN A 203 -39.63 -85.90 16.06
CA ASN A 203 -40.49 -85.98 17.24
C ASN A 203 -41.92 -86.42 16.89
N HIS A 204 -42.52 -85.85 15.85
CA HIS A 204 -43.84 -86.28 15.38
C HIS A 204 -43.86 -87.76 14.96
N GLN A 205 -42.82 -88.24 14.28
CA GLN A 205 -42.68 -89.67 13.94
C GLN A 205 -42.59 -90.54 15.20
N LEU A 206 -41.82 -90.11 16.22
CA LEU A 206 -41.73 -90.80 17.50
C LEU A 206 -43.07 -90.83 18.23
N GLU A 207 -43.84 -89.75 18.23
CA GLU A 207 -45.19 -89.73 18.81
C GLU A 207 -46.12 -90.72 18.12
N GLU A 208 -46.09 -90.81 16.79
CA GLU A 208 -46.91 -91.77 16.04
C GLU A 208 -46.52 -93.21 16.34
N THR A 209 -45.22 -93.52 16.38
CA THR A 209 -44.73 -94.85 16.75
C THR A 209 -45.11 -95.21 18.18
N HIS A 210 -44.98 -94.28 19.12
CA HIS A 210 -45.43 -94.45 20.49
C HIS A 210 -46.94 -94.74 20.57
N ARG A 211 -47.79 -93.94 19.90
CA ARG A 211 -49.24 -94.19 19.85
C ARG A 211 -49.59 -95.57 19.29
N LYS A 212 -48.89 -96.02 18.23
CA LYS A 212 -49.07 -97.38 17.67
C LYS A 212 -48.68 -98.46 18.68
N ALA A 213 -47.56 -98.30 19.37
CA ALA A 213 -47.11 -99.21 20.41
C ALA A 213 -48.09 -99.28 21.60
N SER A 214 -48.58 -98.13 22.08
CA SER A 214 -49.57 -98.07 23.17
C SER A 214 -50.87 -98.82 22.81
N ARG A 215 -51.40 -98.63 21.59
CA ARG A 215 -52.57 -99.37 21.12
C ARG A 215 -52.33 -100.87 21.05
N LYS A 216 -51.13 -101.30 20.61
CA LYS A 216 -50.77 -102.72 20.57
C LYS A 216 -50.68 -103.29 21.98
N HIS A 217 -50.07 -102.57 22.91
CA HIS A 217 -50.00 -102.96 24.31
C HIS A 217 -51.40 -103.12 24.92
N GLU A 218 -52.31 -102.18 24.67
CA GLU A 218 -53.70 -102.26 25.14
C GLU A 218 -54.44 -103.49 24.60
N ARG A 219 -54.29 -103.80 23.29
CA ARG A 219 -54.86 -105.03 22.70
C ARG A 219 -54.34 -106.29 23.38
N ILE A 220 -53.02 -106.41 23.52
CA ILE A 220 -52.39 -107.56 24.18
C ILE A 220 -52.87 -107.67 25.63
N ALA A 221 -52.96 -106.56 26.37
CA ALA A 221 -53.45 -106.56 27.74
C ALA A 221 -54.91 -107.05 27.84
N ASN A 222 -55.76 -106.71 26.87
CA ASN A 222 -57.14 -107.22 26.81
C ASN A 222 -57.19 -108.70 26.44
N GLU A 223 -56.42 -109.15 25.44
CA GLU A 223 -56.31 -110.57 25.06
C GLU A 223 -55.84 -111.42 26.25
N VAL A 224 -54.84 -110.95 27.01
CA VAL A 224 -54.38 -111.63 28.23
C VAL A 224 -55.50 -111.75 29.27
N LYS A 225 -56.25 -110.68 29.52
CA LYS A 225 -57.40 -110.72 30.45
C LYS A 225 -58.47 -111.70 30.00
N GLU A 226 -58.81 -111.74 28.71
CA GLU A 226 -59.79 -112.68 28.17
C GLU A 226 -59.34 -114.14 28.34
N LEU A 227 -58.05 -114.41 28.13
CA LEU A 227 -57.46 -115.72 28.38
C LEU A 227 -57.48 -116.08 29.88
N GLU A 228 -57.17 -115.14 30.77
CA GLU A 228 -57.27 -115.33 32.22
C GLU A 228 -58.71 -115.65 32.67
N TYR A 229 -59.71 -114.89 32.17
CA TYR A 229 -61.12 -115.17 32.45
C TYR A 229 -61.54 -116.54 31.94
N SER A 230 -61.11 -116.91 30.73
CA SER A 230 -61.42 -118.22 30.14
C SER A 230 -60.79 -119.34 30.97
N ALA A 231 -59.52 -119.20 31.37
CA ALA A 231 -58.83 -120.17 32.22
C ALA A 231 -59.45 -120.33 33.61
N ALA A 232 -60.06 -119.27 34.17
CA ALA A 232 -60.75 -119.32 35.45
C ALA A 232 -62.14 -119.98 35.38
N TYR A 233 -62.77 -120.01 34.20
CA TYR A 233 -64.08 -120.65 33.98
C TYR A 233 -63.98 -122.17 33.83
N PHE A 234 -62.89 -122.67 33.25
CA PHE A 234 -62.59 -124.09 33.12
C PHE A 234 -62.12 -124.70 34.45
#